data_AF-A0AAV2RTZ5-F1
#
_entry.id   AF-A0AAV2RTZ5-F1
#
_cell.length_a   1.000
_cell.length_b   1.000
_cell.length_c   1.000
_cell.angle_alpha   90.00
_cell.angle_beta   90.00
_cell.angle_gamma   90.00
#
_symmetry.space_group_name_H-M   'P 1'
#
loop_
_entity.id
_entity.type
_entity.pdbx_description
1 polymer ?
#
loop_
_entity_poly.entity_id
_entity_poly.type
_entity_poly.pdbx_seq_one_letter_code
_entity_poly.pdbx_strand_id
1 'polypeptide(L)'
;MKLFTGILTLLSIIQIGLAIQCYRCLNWDPVSPLFDPDCGLEDYKGQVTELCDFCNTCFITQTAHGLVARGAAHVDHSNGECSTIDTRTDCYCEGDLCNAALCPQC
;
A
#
# COMPACT_ATOMS: atom_id res chain seq x y z
N MET A 1 37.92 -32.56 -29.91
CA MET A 1 36.56 -31.98 -29.87
C MET A 1 36.36 -31.32 -28.52
N LYS A 2 35.80 -30.11 -28.53
CA LYS A 2 35.93 -29.08 -27.48
C LYS A 2 35.05 -29.38 -26.26
N LEU A 3 35.64 -29.25 -25.06
CA LEU A 3 34.95 -29.18 -23.76
C LEU A 3 33.97 -28.00 -23.77
N PHE A 4 32.69 -28.26 -23.48
CA PHE A 4 31.73 -27.21 -23.14
C PHE A 4 31.72 -27.01 -21.63
N THR A 5 32.46 -26.01 -21.16
CA THR A 5 32.40 -25.52 -19.78
C THR A 5 31.22 -24.56 -19.67
N GLY A 6 30.07 -25.05 -19.20
CA GLY A 6 28.89 -24.23 -18.93
C GLY A 6 29.08 -23.42 -17.64
N ILE A 7 29.24 -22.11 -17.77
CA ILE A 7 29.33 -21.17 -16.65
C ILE A 7 27.91 -20.97 -16.08
N LEU A 8 27.64 -21.52 -14.89
CA LEU A 8 26.48 -21.13 -14.08
C LEU A 8 26.73 -19.72 -13.53
N THR A 9 26.17 -18.70 -14.17
CA THR A 9 26.07 -17.36 -13.59
C THR A 9 24.95 -17.37 -12.55
N LEU A 10 25.33 -17.37 -11.28
CA LEU A 10 24.47 -17.07 -10.13
C LEU A 10 23.99 -15.60 -10.28
N LEU A 11 22.71 -15.40 -10.65
CA LEU A 11 22.05 -14.11 -10.52
C LEU A 11 21.72 -13.90 -9.05
N SER A 12 22.61 -13.23 -8.33
CA SER A 12 22.32 -12.64 -7.03
C SER A 12 21.30 -11.53 -7.27
N ILE A 13 20.01 -11.82 -7.10
CA ILE A 13 18.99 -10.78 -7.05
C ILE A 13 19.30 -9.98 -5.79
N ILE A 14 19.89 -8.79 -5.98
CA ILE A 14 19.99 -7.79 -4.95
C ILE A 14 18.54 -7.40 -4.66
N GLN A 15 17.94 -7.95 -3.60
CA GLN A 15 16.74 -7.38 -3.01
C GLN A 15 17.18 -6.07 -2.36
N ILE A 16 17.31 -5.02 -3.18
CA ILE A 16 17.32 -3.66 -2.68
C ILE A 16 15.98 -3.54 -1.96
N GLY A 17 15.99 -3.40 -0.64
CA GLY A 17 14.76 -3.21 0.14
C GLY A 17 14.01 -2.05 -0.48
N LEU A 18 12.93 -2.35 -1.20
CA LEU A 18 12.15 -1.36 -1.90
C LEU A 18 11.37 -0.63 -0.81
N ALA A 19 11.77 0.61 -0.52
CA ALA A 19 10.90 1.53 0.20
C ALA A 19 9.54 1.51 -0.49
N ILE A 20 8.47 1.26 0.26
CA ILE A 20 7.13 1.25 -0.31
C ILE A 20 6.66 2.68 -0.54
N GLN A 21 5.84 2.87 -1.57
CA GLN A 21 5.21 4.16 -1.84
C GLN A 21 3.71 4.00 -1.64
N CYS A 22 3.15 4.66 -0.62
CA CYS A 22 1.71 4.61 -0.35
C CYS A 22 1.06 5.96 -0.64
N TYR A 23 -0.16 5.96 -1.15
CA TYR A 23 -0.98 7.18 -1.13
C TYR A 23 -1.36 7.54 0.30
N ARG A 24 -1.36 8.85 0.58
CA ARG A 24 -1.68 9.38 1.90
C ARG A 24 -2.78 10.42 1.79
N CYS A 25 -3.97 10.08 2.27
CA CYS A 25 -5.12 10.98 2.22
C CYS A 25 -6.18 10.64 3.28
N LEU A 26 -7.11 11.56 3.49
CA LEU A 26 -8.38 11.35 4.20
C LEU A 26 -9.49 12.17 3.56
N ASN A 27 -10.76 11.76 3.64
CA ASN A 27 -11.89 12.47 3.02
C ASN A 27 -12.83 13.22 4.01
N TRP A 28 -12.47 13.34 5.29
CA TRP A 28 -13.43 13.79 6.32
C TRP A 28 -13.00 15.02 7.13
N ASP A 29 -11.76 15.48 7.01
CA ASP A 29 -11.24 16.61 7.78
C ASP A 29 -10.71 17.71 6.83
N PRO A 30 -11.56 18.66 6.38
CA PRO A 30 -11.21 19.68 5.38
C PRO A 30 -10.08 20.63 5.76
N VAL A 31 -9.67 20.68 7.04
CA VAL A 31 -8.55 21.53 7.48
C VAL A 31 -7.21 20.77 7.50
N SER A 32 -7.25 19.45 7.34
CA SER A 32 -6.05 18.62 7.26
C SER A 32 -5.30 18.87 5.94
N PRO A 33 -3.96 18.94 5.95
CA PRO A 33 -3.17 18.95 4.72
C PRO A 33 -3.26 17.63 3.92
N LEU A 34 -3.85 16.59 4.51
CA LEU A 34 -4.11 15.30 3.87
C LEU A 34 -5.53 15.19 3.32
N PHE A 35 -6.34 16.24 3.46
CA PHE A 35 -7.70 16.24 2.96
C PHE A 35 -7.71 16.13 1.45
N ASP A 36 -8.38 15.09 0.97
CA ASP A 36 -8.69 14.89 -0.43
C ASP A 36 -10.12 14.34 -0.53
N PRO A 37 -11.08 15.08 -1.12
CA PRO A 37 -12.45 14.61 -1.25
C PRO A 37 -12.54 13.33 -2.10
N ASP A 38 -11.54 13.07 -2.94
CA ASP A 38 -11.48 11.91 -3.83
C ASP A 38 -10.77 10.70 -3.19
N CYS A 39 -10.32 10.80 -1.94
CA CYS A 39 -9.58 9.73 -1.25
C CYS A 39 -10.31 8.37 -1.25
N GLY A 40 -11.65 8.39 -1.28
CA GLY A 40 -12.51 7.21 -1.31
C GLY A 40 -12.81 6.64 -2.70
N LEU A 41 -12.30 7.23 -3.79
CA LEU A 41 -12.50 6.70 -5.14
C LEU A 41 -11.71 5.41 -5.33
N GLU A 42 -12.29 4.43 -6.03
CA GLU A 42 -11.61 3.16 -6.31
C GLU A 42 -10.32 3.39 -7.10
N ASP A 43 -10.35 4.26 -8.10
CA ASP A 43 -9.25 4.57 -8.99
C ASP A 43 -8.39 5.76 -8.53
N TYR A 44 -8.44 6.10 -7.24
CA TYR A 44 -7.69 7.20 -6.64
C TYR A 44 -6.25 7.23 -7.14
N LYS A 45 -5.81 8.37 -7.68
CA LYS A 45 -4.46 8.53 -8.28
C LYS A 45 -3.47 9.25 -7.39
N GLY A 46 -3.87 9.56 -6.15
CA GLY A 46 -3.02 10.22 -5.16
C GLY A 46 -2.69 11.66 -5.54
N GLN A 47 -2.98 12.59 -4.63
CA GLN A 47 -2.31 13.90 -4.67
C GLN A 47 -1.01 13.90 -3.87
N VAL A 48 -0.91 13.00 -2.88
CA VAL A 48 0.23 12.90 -1.97
C VAL A 48 0.65 11.44 -1.87
N THR A 49 1.93 11.18 -2.16
CA THR A 49 2.57 9.89 -1.89
C THR A 49 3.49 10.03 -0.70
N GLU A 50 3.40 9.11 0.24
CA GLU A 50 4.31 8.99 1.37
C GLU A 50 5.40 7.98 0.99
N LEU A 51 6.65 8.47 0.98
CA LEU A 51 7.82 7.60 1.05
C LEU A 51 8.04 7.29 2.52
N CYS A 52 7.81 6.05 2.91
CA CYS A 52 8.06 5.61 4.27
C CYS A 52 9.19 4.58 4.28
N ASP A 53 10.37 5.01 4.71
CA ASP A 53 11.60 4.20 4.68
C ASP A 53 11.53 2.95 5.57
N PHE A 54 10.62 2.92 6.54
CA PHE A 54 10.45 1.82 7.49
C PHE A 54 9.10 1.11 7.36
N CYS A 55 8.16 1.64 6.59
CA CYS A 55 6.88 0.97 6.40
C CYS A 55 7.04 -0.17 5.40
N ASN A 56 6.32 -1.24 5.62
CA ASN A 56 6.29 -2.42 4.76
C ASN A 56 4.90 -2.72 4.19
N THR A 57 3.88 -2.00 4.66
CA THR A 57 2.49 -2.23 4.30
C THR A 57 1.78 -0.90 4.01
N CYS A 58 1.08 -0.82 2.89
CA CYS A 58 0.09 0.23 2.65
C CYS A 58 -1.26 -0.18 3.24
N PHE A 59 -2.04 0.77 3.72
CA PHE A 59 -3.37 0.49 4.25
C PHE A 59 -4.44 1.41 3.66
N ILE A 60 -5.67 0.90 3.68
CA ILE A 60 -6.88 1.67 3.47
C ILE A 60 -7.82 1.41 4.65
N THR A 61 -8.25 2.48 5.29
CA THR A 61 -9.27 2.46 6.34
C THR A 61 -10.57 2.95 5.75
N GLN A 62 -11.66 2.20 5.93
CA GLN A 62 -13.01 2.63 5.57
C GLN A 62 -13.95 2.49 6.77
N THR A 63 -14.80 3.48 7.01
CA THR A 63 -15.86 3.41 8.02
C THR A 63 -17.22 3.13 7.40
N ALA A 64 -18.16 2.64 8.21
CA ALA A 64 -19.56 2.44 7.81
C ALA A 64 -20.27 3.74 7.33
N HIS A 65 -19.69 4.90 7.62
CA HIS A 65 -20.20 6.21 7.18
C HIS A 65 -19.54 6.71 5.88
N GLY A 66 -18.70 5.89 5.24
CA GLY A 66 -18.01 6.25 4.00
C GLY A 66 -16.78 7.13 4.21
N LEU A 67 -16.28 7.24 5.45
CA LEU A 67 -15.01 7.93 5.69
C LEU A 67 -13.87 7.01 5.27
N VAL A 68 -12.92 7.54 4.50
CA VAL A 68 -11.79 6.78 3.95
C VAL A 68 -10.48 7.47 4.26
N ALA A 69 -9.49 6.70 4.72
CA ALA A 69 -8.09 7.10 4.81
C ALA A 69 -7.20 6.11 4.11
N ARG A 70 -6.11 6.61 3.53
CA ARG A 70 -5.03 5.82 2.93
C ARG A 70 -3.70 6.22 3.56
N GLY A 71 -2.78 5.27 3.72
CA GLY A 71 -1.46 5.59 4.22
C GLY A 71 -0.51 4.40 4.23
N ALA A 72 0.66 4.62 4.82
CA ALA A 72 1.65 3.59 5.09
C ALA A 72 1.63 3.23 6.59
N ALA A 73 1.88 1.96 6.92
CA ALA A 73 1.96 1.50 8.29
C ALA A 73 3.16 0.56 8.50
N HIS A 74 3.67 0.57 9.73
CA HIS A 74 4.73 -0.33 10.20
C HIS A 74 4.09 -1.52 10.92
N VAL A 75 3.28 -2.29 10.18
CA VAL A 75 2.57 -3.46 10.66
C VAL A 75 2.72 -4.57 9.64
N ASP A 76 3.02 -5.76 10.14
CA ASP A 76 3.13 -6.96 9.31
C ASP A 76 1.72 -7.54 9.12
N HIS A 77 1.09 -7.18 8.00
CA HIS A 77 -0.13 -7.80 7.54
C HIS A 77 0.10 -8.45 6.18
N SER A 78 -0.58 -9.56 5.94
CA SER A 78 -0.50 -10.23 4.64
C SER A 78 -1.17 -9.37 3.56
N ASN A 79 -0.69 -9.46 2.33
CA ASN A 79 -1.32 -8.77 1.21
C ASN A 79 -2.81 -9.18 1.07
N GLY A 80 -3.72 -8.20 1.11
CA GLY A 80 -5.16 -8.40 1.05
C GLY A 80 -5.81 -8.75 2.39
N GLU A 81 -5.07 -8.69 3.50
CA GLU A 81 -5.63 -8.89 4.83
C GLU A 81 -6.52 -7.69 5.21
N CYS A 82 -7.69 -7.98 5.79
CA CYS A 82 -8.62 -6.98 6.29
C CYS A 82 -9.03 -7.30 7.73
N SER A 83 -9.06 -6.28 8.58
CA SER A 83 -9.49 -6.35 9.97
C SER A 83 -10.59 -5.34 10.22
N THR A 84 -11.73 -5.82 10.72
CA THR A 84 -12.85 -4.96 11.12
C THR A 84 -12.84 -4.77 12.63
N ILE A 85 -12.78 -3.52 13.06
CA ILE A 85 -12.88 -3.11 14.47
C ILE A 85 -14.05 -2.12 14.58
N ASP A 86 -15.11 -2.56 15.25
CA ASP A 86 -16.35 -1.78 15.41
C ASP A 86 -16.95 -1.37 14.05
N THR A 87 -16.95 -0.07 13.73
CA THR A 87 -17.52 0.52 12.52
C THR A 87 -16.50 0.80 11.43
N ARG A 88 -15.27 0.28 11.59
CA ARG A 88 -14.12 0.52 10.72
C ARG A 88 -13.53 -0.77 10.21
N THR A 89 -13.22 -0.82 8.92
CA THR A 89 -12.43 -1.88 8.29
C THR A 89 -11.10 -1.29 7.84
N ASP A 90 -10.01 -1.91 8.28
CA ASP A 90 -8.65 -1.60 7.84
C ASP A 90 -8.19 -2.74 6.94
N CYS A 91 -7.75 -2.42 5.73
CA CYS A 91 -7.24 -3.38 4.77
C CYS A 91 -5.83 -3.04 4.34
N TYR A 92 -5.02 -4.08 4.17
CA TYR A 92 -3.58 -3.98 4.08
C TYR A 92 -3.08 -4.61 2.78
N CYS A 93 -2.11 -3.97 2.13
CA CYS A 93 -1.45 -4.50 0.95
C CYS A 93 0.06 -4.38 1.06
N GLU A 94 0.75 -5.37 0.51
CA GLU A 94 2.19 -5.24 0.23
C GLU A 94 2.40 -4.35 -1.00
N GLY A 95 3.35 -3.41 -0.89
CA GLY A 95 3.69 -2.47 -1.96
C GLY A 95 2.51 -1.60 -2.41
N ASP A 96 2.52 -1.22 -3.69
CA ASP A 96 1.65 -0.17 -4.22
C ASP A 96 0.21 -0.63 -4.52
N LEU A 97 -0.19 -1.86 -4.16
CA LEU A 97 -1.49 -2.42 -4.54
C LEU A 97 -2.68 -1.67 -3.91
N CYS A 98 -2.52 -1.19 -2.68
CA CYS A 98 -3.54 -0.38 -1.98
C CYS A 98 -3.61 1.08 -2.50
N ASN A 99 -2.77 1.45 -3.46
CA ASN A 99 -2.84 2.77 -4.09
C ASN A 99 -3.99 2.86 -5.09
N ALA A 100 -4.21 1.82 -5.89
CA ALA A 100 -5.02 1.92 -7.10
C ALA A 100 -6.43 1.30 -7.01
N ALA A 101 -6.73 0.55 -5.95
CA ALA A 101 -8.05 -0.02 -5.70
C ALA A 101 -8.29 -0.08 -4.18
N LEU A 102 -9.55 0.09 -3.75
CA LEU A 102 -9.99 -0.52 -2.51
C LEU A 102 -9.70 -2.01 -2.66
N CYS A 103 -8.96 -2.60 -1.73
CA CYS A 103 -8.53 -3.99 -1.81
C CYS A 103 -9.72 -4.84 -2.27
N PRO A 104 -9.61 -5.71 -3.30
CA PRO A 104 -10.77 -6.48 -3.78
C PRO A 104 -11.39 -7.41 -2.72
N GLN A 105 -10.70 -7.55 -1.59
CA GLN A 105 -11.07 -8.32 -0.40
C GLN A 105 -11.75 -7.44 0.68
N CYS A 106 -11.86 -6.12 0.47
CA CYS A 106 -12.60 -5.16 1.31
C CYS A 106 -14.12 -5.30 1.13
#